data_AF-A0A661SAG4-F1
#
_entry.id   AF-A0A661SAG4-F1
#
_cell.length_a   1.000
_cell.length_b   1.000
_cell.length_c   1.000
_cell.angle_alpha   90.00
_cell.angle_beta   90.00
_cell.angle_gamma   90.00
#
_symmetry.space_group_name_H-M   'P 1'
#
loop_
_entity.id
_entity.type
_entity.pdbx_description
1 polymer ?
#
loop_
_entity_poly.entity_id
_entity_poly.type
_entity_poly.pdbx_seq_one_letter_code
_entity_poly.pdbx_strand_id
1 'polypeptide(L)'
;MARLTIKAAEELLQKEVQKMDRRARVSAVSQGKKKDRYRVTIVKDARYGSVDLKKELIKECLSRESKGSELRKVLGKAVSQLSIKRR
;
A
#
# COMPACT_ATOMS: atom_id res chain seq x y z
N MET A 1 -21.93 -5.95 7.40
CA MET A 1 -20.92 -4.93 7.02
C MET A 1 -19.56 -5.35 7.56
N ALA A 2 -18.61 -5.74 6.69
CA ALA A 2 -17.27 -6.14 7.13
C ALA A 2 -16.56 -4.92 7.73
N ARG A 3 -16.25 -4.96 9.03
CA ARG A 3 -15.37 -3.98 9.68
C ARG A 3 -14.01 -4.08 8.98
N LEU A 4 -13.67 -3.08 8.17
CA LEU A 4 -12.31 -2.98 7.62
C LEU A 4 -11.34 -2.83 8.78
N THR A 5 -10.63 -3.92 9.08
CA THR A 5 -9.55 -3.90 10.04
C THR A 5 -8.28 -3.44 9.34
N ILE A 6 -7.47 -2.64 10.03
CA ILE A 6 -6.14 -2.23 9.56
C ILE A 6 -5.31 -3.47 9.17
N LYS A 7 -5.52 -4.59 9.89
CA LYS A 7 -4.91 -5.89 9.58
C LYS A 7 -5.28 -6.43 8.20
N ALA A 8 -6.56 -6.40 7.81
CA ALA A 8 -6.98 -6.85 6.47
C ALA A 8 -6.42 -5.94 5.37
N ALA A 9 -6.32 -4.64 5.63
CA ALA A 9 -5.66 -3.70 4.72
C ALA A 9 -4.17 -4.01 4.58
N GLU A 10 -3.47 -4.24 5.69
CA GLU A 10 -2.05 -4.57 5.72
C GLU A 10 -1.74 -5.86 4.94
N GLU A 11 -2.50 -6.93 5.16
CA GLU A 11 -2.33 -8.19 4.43
C GLU A 11 -2.56 -8.04 2.92
N LEU A 12 -3.58 -7.27 2.51
CA LEU A 12 -3.85 -7.00 1.10
C LEU A 12 -2.71 -6.19 0.48
N LEU A 13 -2.30 -5.11 1.13
CA LEU A 13 -1.23 -4.24 0.66
C LEU A 13 0.10 -5.01 0.59
N GLN A 14 0.38 -5.87 1.56
CA GLN A 14 1.55 -6.76 1.58
C GLN A 14 1.58 -7.65 0.34
N LYS A 15 0.46 -8.32 0.01
CA LYS A 15 0.36 -9.18 -1.18
C LYS A 15 0.56 -8.38 -2.47
N GLU A 16 -0.05 -7.20 -2.57
CA GLU A 16 0.07 -6.37 -3.78
C GLU A 16 1.48 -5.80 -3.96
N VAL A 17 2.13 -5.34 -2.89
CA VAL A 17 3.52 -4.88 -2.91
C VAL A 17 4.48 -6.01 -3.30
N GLN A 18 4.32 -7.21 -2.71
CA GLN A 18 5.17 -8.37 -3.04
C GLN A 18 5.01 -8.86 -4.49
N LYS A 19 3.80 -8.72 -5.08
CA LYS A 19 3.58 -9.02 -6.50
C LYS A 19 4.34 -8.06 -7.42
N MET A 20 4.52 -6.81 -7.00
CA MET A 20 5.27 -5.81 -7.76
C MET A 20 6.77 -6.01 -7.59
N ASP A 21 7.21 -6.25 -6.35
CA ASP A 21 8.62 -6.44 -6.02
C ASP A 21 8.76 -7.34 -4.79
N ARG A 22 9.40 -8.50 -4.99
CA ARG A 22 9.61 -9.49 -3.92
C ARG A 22 10.48 -8.97 -2.77
N ARG A 23 11.29 -7.93 -3.00
CA ARG A 23 12.15 -7.30 -1.99
C ARG A 23 11.42 -6.22 -1.21
N ALA A 24 10.27 -5.74 -1.71
CA ALA A 24 9.46 -4.76 -1.01
C ALA A 24 8.49 -5.46 -0.05
N ARG A 25 8.29 -4.86 1.12
CA ARG A 25 7.36 -5.31 2.16
C ARG A 25 6.64 -4.10 2.74
N VAL A 26 5.40 -4.26 3.16
CA VAL A 26 4.71 -3.28 4.00
C VAL A 26 5.25 -3.44 5.41
N SER A 27 5.77 -2.35 5.97
CA SER A 27 6.29 -2.29 7.34
C SER A 27 5.23 -1.82 8.34
N ALA A 28 4.30 -0.96 7.91
CA ALA A 28 3.24 -0.46 8.77
C ALA A 28 2.10 0.16 7.94
N VAL A 29 0.88 0.04 8.44
CA VAL A 29 -0.28 0.81 7.97
C VAL A 29 -0.83 1.64 9.13
N SER A 30 -0.73 2.96 9.04
CA SER A 30 -1.28 3.90 10.03
C SER A 30 -2.37 4.78 9.43
N GLN A 31 -3.18 5.42 10.27
CA GLN A 31 -4.08 6.44 9.76
C GLN A 31 -3.26 7.63 9.22
N GLY A 32 -3.56 8.06 7.99
CA GLY A 32 -2.93 9.22 7.40
C GLY A 32 -3.37 10.51 8.10
N LYS A 33 -2.68 11.62 7.80
CA LYS A 33 -3.05 12.94 8.35
C LYS A 33 -4.48 13.37 7.95
N LYS A 34 -5.00 12.84 6.83
CA LYS A 34 -6.37 13.05 6.39
C LYS A 34 -7.26 11.89 6.84
N LYS A 35 -8.46 12.22 7.34
CA LYS A 35 -9.43 11.27 7.90
C LYS A 35 -9.83 10.15 6.93
N ASP A 36 -9.74 10.40 5.62
CA ASP A 36 -10.05 9.49 4.52
C ASP A 36 -8.85 8.70 4.00
N ARG A 37 -7.66 8.79 4.62
CA ARG A 37 -6.45 8.14 4.12
C ARG A 37 -5.77 7.22 5.15
N TYR A 38 -5.12 6.19 4.63
CA TYR A 38 -4.12 5.40 5.34
C TYR A 38 -2.74 5.79 4.84
N ARG A 39 -1.79 5.92 5.77
CA ARG A 39 -0.38 6.04 5.45
C ARG A 39 0.24 4.65 5.50
N VAL A 40 0.76 4.21 4.37
CA VAL A 40 1.37 2.89 4.21
C VAL A 40 2.87 3.08 4.11
N THR A 41 3.60 2.50 5.05
CA THR A 41 5.07 2.47 5.04
C THR A 41 5.51 1.19 4.38
N ILE A 42 6.28 1.31 3.30
CA ILE A 42 6.90 0.23 2.55
C ILE A 42 8.39 0.24 2.85
N VAL A 43 8.96 -0.93 3.11
CA VAL A 43 10.39 -1.14 3.25
C VAL A 43 10.90 -2.00 2.09
N LYS A 44 12.02 -1.60 1.49
CA LYS A 44 12.73 -2.37 0.47
C LYS A 44 14.23 -2.16 0.69
N ASP A 45 15.01 -3.24 0.79
CA ASP A 45 16.47 -3.19 0.91
C ASP A 45 16.94 -2.19 2.00
N ALA A 46 16.35 -2.28 3.20
CA ALA A 46 16.56 -1.38 4.36
C ALA A 46 16.13 0.10 4.16
N ARG A 47 15.46 0.43 3.06
CA ARG A 47 14.92 1.78 2.78
C ARG A 47 13.44 1.85 3.04
N TYR A 48 12.99 2.95 3.62
CA TYR A 48 11.60 3.18 3.95
C TYR A 48 10.99 4.25 3.05
N GLY A 49 9.79 3.98 2.54
CA GLY A 49 8.99 4.92 1.76
C GLY A 49 7.57 4.89 2.27
N SER A 50 6.99 6.07 2.50
CA SER A 50 5.60 6.16 2.93
C SER A 50 4.72 6.71 1.81
N VAL A 51 3.55 6.13 1.61
CA VAL A 51 2.55 6.59 0.64
C VAL A 51 1.19 6.74 1.31
N ASP A 52 0.48 7.82 0.96
CA ASP A 52 -0.89 8.01 1.41
C ASP A 52 -1.87 7.37 0.42
N LEU A 53 -2.68 6.43 0.90
CA LEU A 53 -3.71 5.74 0.15
C LEU A 53 -5.09 6.14 0.66
N LYS A 54 -6.02 6.41 -0.25
CA LYS A 54 -7.43 6.60 0.13
C LYS A 54 -7.98 5.32 0.73
N LYS A 55 -8.72 5.45 1.83
CA LYS A 55 -9.42 4.33 2.48
C LYS A 55 -10.34 3.61 1.50
N GLU A 56 -11.04 4.38 0.66
CA GLU A 56 -11.96 3.88 -0.37
C GLU A 56 -11.29 2.89 -1.33
N LEU A 57 -10.10 3.22 -1.86
CA LEU A 57 -9.35 2.33 -2.76
C LEU A 57 -9.04 0.97 -2.12
N ILE A 58 -8.75 0.97 -0.82
CA ILE A 58 -8.51 -0.27 -0.07
C ILE A 58 -9.82 -1.05 0.12
N LYS A 59 -10.93 -0.35 0.38
CA LYS A 59 -12.26 -0.99 0.47
C LYS A 59 -12.67 -1.63 -0.85
N GLU A 60 -12.55 -0.90 -1.96
CA GLU A 60 -12.89 -1.39 -3.30
C GLU A 60 -12.07 -2.62 -3.68
N CYS A 61 -10.77 -2.63 -3.34
CA CYS A 61 -9.90 -3.76 -3.60
C CYS A 61 -10.25 -4.98 -2.72
N LEU A 62 -10.72 -4.76 -1.48
CA LEU A 62 -11.20 -5.83 -0.59
C LEU A 62 -12.56 -6.39 -1.04
N SER A 63 -13.47 -5.52 -1.50
CA SER A 63 -14.78 -5.93 -2.01
C SER A 63 -14.72 -6.67 -3.34
N ARG A 64 -13.54 -6.77 -3.98
CA ARG A 64 -13.35 -7.33 -5.34
C ARG A 64 -14.18 -6.62 -6.42
N GLU A 65 -14.82 -5.49 -6.10
CA GLU A 65 -15.69 -4.72 -7.00
C GLU A 65 -14.89 -3.93 -8.05
N SER A 66 -13.61 -3.65 -7.80
CA SER A 66 -12.78 -2.87 -8.71
C SER A 66 -11.39 -3.48 -8.89
N LYS A 67 -10.82 -3.36 -10.10
CA LYS A 67 -9.59 -4.05 -10.57
C LYS A 67 -8.30 -3.74 -9.79
N GLY A 68 -8.34 -3.02 -8.67
CA GLY A 68 -7.16 -2.65 -7.87
C GLY A 68 -6.09 -1.90 -8.67
N SER A 69 -6.42 -1.42 -9.87
CA SER A 69 -5.47 -0.88 -10.84
C SER A 69 -4.89 0.44 -10.36
N GLU A 70 -5.71 1.27 -9.72
CA GLU A 70 -5.27 2.52 -9.12
C GLU A 70 -4.45 2.30 -7.85
N LEU A 71 -4.86 1.37 -6.98
CA LEU A 71 -4.07 0.93 -5.83
C LEU A 71 -2.68 0.47 -6.28
N ARG A 72 -2.62 -0.37 -7.32
CA ARG A 72 -1.36 -0.86 -7.89
C ARG A 72 -0.50 0.25 -8.46
N LYS A 73 -1.10 1.23 -9.16
CA LYS A 73 -0.36 2.38 -9.70
C LYS A 73 0.30 3.19 -8.57
N VAL A 74 -0.44 3.46 -7.49
CA VAL A 74 0.09 4.27 -6.37
C VAL A 74 1.18 3.51 -5.62
N LEU A 75 0.95 2.24 -5.29
CA LEU A 75 1.96 1.38 -4.65
C LEU A 75 3.18 1.17 -5.55
N GLY A 76 2.98 0.93 -6.83
CA GLY A 76 4.04 0.76 -7.82
C GLY A 76 4.92 2.00 -7.93
N LYS A 77 4.34 3.21 -7.90
CA LYS A 77 5.12 4.46 -7.82
C LYS A 77 5.97 4.53 -6.55
N ALA A 78 5.42 4.17 -5.40
CA ALA A 78 6.16 4.18 -4.12
C ALA A 78 7.30 3.16 -4.11
N VAL A 79 7.06 1.93 -4.57
CA VAL A 79 8.09 0.89 -4.71
C VAL A 79 9.15 1.28 -5.73
N SER A 80 8.74 1.89 -6.84
CA SER A 80 9.65 2.40 -7.86
C SER A 80 10.53 3.54 -7.31
N GLN A 81 9.96 4.48 -6.55
CA GLN A 81 10.75 5.52 -5.86
C GLN A 81 11.80 4.94 -4.91
N LEU A 82 11.49 3.87 -4.19
CA LEU A 82 12.46 3.17 -3.34
C LEU A 82 13.58 2.49 -4.12
N SER A 83 13.29 2.11 -5.36
CA SER A 83 14.23 1.52 -6.29
C SER A 83 15.10 2.55 -7.02
N ILE A 84 14.63 3.80 -7.16
CA ILE A 84 15.18 4.80 -8.10
C ILE A 84 16.32 5.68 -7.53
N LYS A 85 16.62 5.69 -6.23
CA LYS A 85 17.77 6.50 -5.73
C LYS A 85 19.03 5.64 -5.49
N ARG A 86 20.22 5.92 -6.01
CA ARG A 86 20.78 6.73 -7.12
C ARG A 86 22.17 6.08 -7.30
N ARG A 87 22.58 5.81 -8.55
CA ARG A 87 24.01 5.66 -8.86
C ARG A 87 24.73 6.95 -8.47
#